data_AF-A0A520JP59-F1
#
_entry.id   AF-A0A520JP59-F1
#
_cell.length_a   1.000
_cell.length_b   1.000
_cell.length_c   1.000
_cell.angle_alpha   90.00
_cell.angle_beta   90.00
_cell.angle_gamma   90.00
#
_symmetry.space_group_name_H-M   'P 1'
#
loop_
_entity.id
_entity.type
_entity.pdbx_description
1 polymer ?
#
loop_
_entity_poly.entity_id
_entity_poly.type
_entity_poly.pdbx_seq_one_letter_code
_entity_poly.pdbx_strand_id
1 'polypeptide(L)'
;MAARDGGVDLHHHAAIRASDWNGRVVTAYRPDPVVDPETPGFAANVRRFGETANADVGSYAGYLAAHRFHRARFRDAGATSTDHGHPSAATADLTPAEAEALYARVMAQPTAADAELFRAQMLTEMAAMSVEDGMVMQLHPAVSRSHNASVLARFGRDKGGDIPLPGEFVHALKPLLDRFGNNPALTLILFTLDEDTYSRELAPFAGHYPALKLGPPWWFYDSPEGMRRFR
;
A
#
# COMPACT_ATOMS: atom_id res chain seq x y z
N MET A 1 -8.11 16.16 -5.64
CA MET A 1 -7.15 16.94 -4.82
C MET A 1 -5.92 16.07 -4.74
N ALA A 2 -4.87 16.33 -5.53
CA ALA A 2 -3.62 15.59 -5.34
C ALA A 2 -3.20 15.81 -3.88
N ALA A 3 -2.90 14.74 -3.14
CA ALA A 3 -2.46 14.84 -1.76
C ALA A 3 -1.21 15.71 -1.77
N ARG A 4 -1.35 16.98 -1.41
CA ARG A 4 -0.28 17.96 -1.58
C ARG A 4 0.95 17.50 -0.79
N ASP A 5 0.74 16.75 0.29
CA ASP A 5 1.72 16.45 1.34
C ASP A 5 2.20 14.99 1.31
N GLY A 6 2.18 14.33 0.15
CA GLY A 6 2.61 12.92 0.05
C GLY A 6 1.73 11.95 0.84
N GLY A 7 0.48 12.35 1.16
CA GLY A 7 -0.48 11.54 1.89
C GLY A 7 -0.26 11.48 3.40
N VAL A 8 0.65 12.30 3.97
CA VAL A 8 0.96 12.20 5.40
C VAL A 8 0.23 13.18 6.32
N ASP A 9 -0.45 14.22 5.82
CA ASP A 9 -1.06 15.26 6.68
C ASP A 9 -2.14 14.72 7.66
N LEU A 10 -2.04 15.10 8.94
CA LEU A 10 -2.90 14.67 10.04
C LEU A 10 -3.58 15.84 10.78
N HIS A 11 -3.53 17.07 10.27
CA HIS A 11 -3.99 18.24 11.02
C HIS A 11 -5.49 18.15 11.41
N HIS A 12 -6.35 17.62 10.55
CA HIS A 12 -7.77 17.42 10.87
C HIS A 12 -7.99 16.39 11.98
N HIS A 13 -7.19 15.31 12.00
CA HIS A 13 -7.26 14.31 13.08
C HIS A 13 -6.85 14.93 14.43
N ALA A 14 -5.83 15.80 14.43
CA ALA A 14 -5.44 16.55 15.61
C ALA A 14 -6.54 17.53 16.06
N ALA A 15 -7.17 18.26 15.12
CA ALA A 15 -8.26 19.18 15.42
C ALA A 15 -9.48 18.47 16.01
N ILE A 16 -9.87 17.30 15.47
CA ILE A 16 -10.97 16.50 16.00
C ILE A 16 -10.67 16.04 17.44
N ARG A 17 -9.46 15.53 17.68
CA ARG A 17 -9.04 15.11 19.03
C ARG A 17 -9.00 16.24 20.06
N ALA A 18 -8.77 17.48 19.61
CA ALA A 18 -8.74 18.65 20.46
C ALA A 18 -10.13 19.29 20.68
N SER A 19 -11.18 18.78 20.03
CA SER A 19 -12.54 19.31 20.14
C SER A 19 -13.36 18.66 21.27
N ASP A 20 -14.50 19.24 21.62
CA ASP A 20 -15.44 18.68 22.62
C ASP A 20 -16.27 17.48 22.09
N TRP A 21 -16.05 17.05 20.84
CA TRP A 21 -16.79 15.95 20.23
C TRP A 21 -16.16 14.59 20.58
N ASN A 22 -16.97 13.68 21.13
CA ASN A 22 -16.51 12.38 21.66
C ASN A 22 -16.42 11.23 20.64
N GLY A 23 -16.53 11.52 19.34
CA GLY A 23 -16.43 10.48 18.33
C GLY A 23 -14.99 10.06 18.06
N ARG A 24 -14.81 8.78 17.70
CA ARG A 24 -13.49 8.21 17.41
C ARG A 24 -13.23 8.22 15.91
N VAL A 25 -12.47 9.21 15.45
CA VAL A 25 -11.95 9.27 14.07
C VAL A 25 -10.45 8.98 14.09
N VAL A 26 -10.05 7.91 13.44
CA VAL A 26 -8.65 7.47 13.30
C VAL A 26 -8.25 7.49 11.83
N THR A 27 -6.96 7.31 11.57
CA THR A 27 -6.37 7.30 10.23
C THR A 27 -5.83 5.91 9.86
N ALA A 28 -5.41 5.72 8.61
CA ALA A 28 -4.69 4.56 8.12
C ALA A 28 -3.51 5.04 7.26
N TYR A 29 -2.36 4.37 7.36
CA TYR A 29 -1.15 4.77 6.65
C TYR A 29 -1.15 4.25 5.21
N ARG A 30 -1.33 5.15 4.23
CA ARG A 30 -1.35 4.80 2.80
C ARG A 30 -0.19 5.46 2.04
N PRO A 31 0.93 4.75 1.83
CA PRO A 31 2.15 5.35 1.28
C PRO A 31 2.22 5.38 -0.26
N ASP A 32 1.16 5.01 -0.99
CA ASP A 32 1.19 4.90 -2.46
C ASP A 32 1.89 6.08 -3.18
N PRO A 33 1.65 7.37 -2.84
CA PRO A 33 2.28 8.50 -3.55
C PRO A 33 3.81 8.57 -3.44
N VAL A 34 4.41 7.85 -2.49
CA VAL A 34 5.85 7.75 -2.24
C VAL A 34 6.38 6.32 -2.37
N VAL A 35 5.54 5.39 -2.86
CA VAL A 35 5.89 3.99 -3.14
C VAL A 35 5.73 3.63 -4.62
N ASP A 36 4.85 4.31 -5.36
CA ASP A 36 4.60 4.07 -6.78
C ASP A 36 5.38 5.04 -7.69
N PRO A 37 6.46 4.60 -8.37
CA PRO A 37 7.28 5.49 -9.20
C PRO A 37 6.55 6.04 -10.43
N GLU A 38 5.43 5.43 -10.82
CA GLU A 38 4.58 5.88 -11.93
C GLU A 38 3.58 6.97 -11.49
N THR A 39 3.50 7.26 -10.19
CA THR A 39 2.75 8.42 -9.69
C THR A 39 3.38 9.72 -10.21
N PRO A 40 2.60 10.62 -10.83
CA PRO A 40 3.12 11.91 -11.29
C PRO A 40 3.81 12.69 -10.15
N GLY A 41 5.07 13.06 -10.37
CA GLY A 41 5.86 13.79 -9.39
C GLY A 41 6.45 12.93 -8.27
N PHE A 42 6.50 11.61 -8.40
CA PHE A 42 7.03 10.67 -7.41
C PHE A 42 8.31 11.15 -6.68
N ALA A 43 9.38 11.47 -7.41
CA ALA A 43 10.65 11.90 -6.79
C ALA A 43 10.52 13.22 -6.01
N ALA A 44 9.59 14.10 -6.38
CA ALA A 44 9.28 15.30 -5.61
C ALA A 44 8.46 14.97 -4.36
N ASN A 45 7.51 14.03 -4.45
CA ASN A 45 6.76 13.54 -3.29
C ASN A 45 7.68 12.90 -2.25
N VAL A 46 8.62 12.05 -2.69
CA VAL A 46 9.61 11.40 -1.80
C VAL A 46 10.48 12.43 -1.09
N ARG A 47 10.97 13.47 -1.80
CA ARG A 47 11.74 14.56 -1.17
C ARG A 47 10.92 15.30 -0.11
N ARG A 48 9.69 15.70 -0.43
CA ARG A 48 8.80 16.37 0.53
C ARG A 48 8.46 15.48 1.73
N PHE A 49 8.28 14.19 1.49
CA PHE A 49 8.06 13.19 2.53
C PHE A 49 9.26 13.09 3.50
N GLY A 50 10.48 13.10 2.97
CA GLY A 50 11.73 13.19 3.74
C GLY A 50 11.86 14.47 4.55
N GLU A 51 11.56 15.64 3.95
CA GLU A 51 11.59 16.94 4.62
C GLU A 51 10.68 16.95 5.86
N THR A 52 9.45 16.42 5.74
CA THR A 52 8.50 16.35 6.86
C THR A 52 8.90 15.37 7.97
N ALA A 53 9.84 14.46 7.68
CA ALA A 53 10.43 13.53 8.64
C ALA A 53 11.83 13.96 9.13
N ASN A 54 12.37 15.07 8.61
CA ASN A 54 13.78 15.46 8.79
C ASN A 54 14.75 14.31 8.48
N ALA A 55 14.51 13.58 7.39
CA ALA A 55 15.28 12.39 6.98
C ALA A 55 15.91 12.60 5.60
N ASP A 56 17.14 12.11 5.42
CA ASP A 56 17.85 12.17 4.13
C ASP A 56 17.40 11.05 3.19
N VAL A 57 16.39 11.35 2.38
CA VAL A 57 15.86 10.44 1.36
C VAL A 57 16.73 10.36 0.11
N GLY A 58 17.92 10.98 0.08
CA GLY A 58 18.93 10.71 -0.94
C GLY A 58 19.47 9.28 -0.85
N SER A 59 19.37 8.66 0.34
CA SER A 59 19.72 7.26 0.59
C SER A 59 18.46 6.39 0.77
N TYR A 60 18.56 5.11 0.41
CA TYR A 60 17.47 4.17 0.66
C TYR A 60 17.20 3.99 2.16
N ALA A 61 18.26 3.98 2.97
CA ALA A 61 18.14 3.90 4.43
C ALA A 61 17.37 5.09 5.02
N GLY A 62 17.66 6.32 4.59
CA GLY A 62 16.94 7.51 5.05
C GLY A 62 15.50 7.57 4.54
N TYR A 63 15.24 7.06 3.34
CA TYR A 63 13.88 6.82 2.84
C TYR A 63 13.07 5.85 3.73
N LEU A 64 13.65 4.71 4.10
CA LEU A 64 12.99 3.78 5.03
C LEU A 64 12.85 4.37 6.44
N ALA A 65 13.79 5.22 6.87
CA ALA A 65 13.68 5.95 8.14
C ALA A 65 12.50 6.93 8.13
N ALA A 66 12.29 7.64 7.02
CA ALA A 66 11.13 8.52 6.84
C ALA A 66 9.80 7.73 6.94
N HIS A 67 9.73 6.54 6.36
CA HIS A 67 8.58 5.63 6.53
C HIS A 67 8.31 5.28 7.99
N ARG A 68 9.33 4.83 8.73
CA ARG A 68 9.18 4.51 10.15
C ARG A 68 8.71 5.72 10.97
N PHE A 69 9.27 6.90 10.71
CA PHE A 69 8.85 8.15 11.35
C PHE A 69 7.36 8.44 11.12
N HIS A 70 6.90 8.40 9.87
CA HIS A 70 5.51 8.71 9.55
C HIS A 70 4.55 7.63 10.07
N ARG A 71 4.93 6.35 10.02
CA ARG A 71 4.15 5.27 10.63
C ARG A 71 3.96 5.48 12.13
N ALA A 72 5.02 5.85 12.86
CA ALA A 72 4.92 6.18 14.28
C ALA A 72 3.93 7.35 14.52
N ARG A 73 4.02 8.42 13.73
CA ARG A 73 3.10 9.56 13.81
C ARG A 73 1.64 9.18 13.54
N PHE A 74 1.40 8.27 12.59
CA PHE A 74 0.07 7.74 12.31
C PHE A 74 -0.47 6.91 13.48
N ARG A 75 0.38 6.08 14.11
CA ARG A 75 0.03 5.34 15.32
C ARG A 75 -0.31 6.25 16.49
N ASP A 76 0.47 7.32 16.70
CA ASP A 76 0.15 8.35 17.71
C ASP A 76 -1.18 9.06 17.43
N ALA A 77 -1.57 9.13 16.16
CA ALA A 77 -2.88 9.60 15.73
C ALA A 77 -3.99 8.54 15.77
N GLY A 78 -3.73 7.36 16.36
CA GLY A 78 -4.68 6.27 16.56
C GLY A 78 -4.78 5.27 15.42
N ALA A 79 -3.90 5.34 14.41
CA ALA A 79 -3.89 4.37 13.33
C ALA A 79 -3.50 2.97 13.83
N THR A 80 -4.22 1.96 13.33
CA THR A 80 -3.93 0.55 13.59
C THR A 80 -3.60 -0.22 12.31
N SER A 81 -3.72 0.41 11.15
CA SER A 81 -3.52 -0.23 9.85
C SER A 81 -2.78 0.63 8.84
N THR A 82 -2.22 -0.06 7.86
CA THR A 82 -1.69 0.49 6.61
C THR A 82 -2.57 0.01 5.46
N ASP A 83 -2.46 0.68 4.31
CA ASP A 83 -3.24 0.37 3.13
C ASP A 83 -2.39 0.58 1.87
N HIS A 84 -2.42 -0.38 0.94
CA HIS A 84 -1.56 -0.42 -0.23
C HIS A 84 -2.38 -0.70 -1.48
N GLY A 85 -2.50 0.28 -2.37
CA GLY A 85 -3.29 0.17 -3.60
C GLY A 85 -2.45 0.03 -4.86
N HIS A 86 -1.76 -1.08 -5.01
CA HIS A 86 -0.79 -1.29 -6.09
C HIS A 86 -1.44 -1.85 -7.38
N PRO A 87 -0.79 -1.71 -8.56
CA PRO A 87 -1.28 -2.33 -9.80
C PRO A 87 -1.35 -3.86 -9.76
N SER A 88 -0.49 -4.51 -8.96
CA SER A 88 -0.44 -5.97 -8.78
C SER A 88 -0.30 -6.32 -7.29
N ALA A 89 -0.39 -7.61 -6.97
CA ALA A 89 -0.06 -8.15 -5.65
C ALA A 89 1.42 -8.57 -5.52
N ALA A 90 2.26 -8.26 -6.51
CA ALA A 90 3.64 -8.74 -6.58
C ALA A 90 4.44 -8.26 -5.37
N THR A 91 5.25 -9.16 -4.81
CA THR A 91 6.19 -8.89 -3.72
C THR A 91 7.59 -9.34 -4.15
N ALA A 92 8.62 -8.77 -3.52
CA ALA A 92 10.01 -9.14 -3.77
C ALA A 92 10.78 -9.25 -2.44
N ASP A 93 11.87 -10.00 -2.42
CA ASP A 93 12.77 -10.11 -1.27
C ASP A 93 14.21 -9.86 -1.72
N LEU A 94 14.45 -8.63 -2.17
CA LEU A 94 15.77 -8.19 -2.61
C LEU A 94 16.73 -8.10 -1.42
N THR A 95 18.01 -8.34 -1.69
CA THR A 95 19.06 -8.00 -0.73
C THR A 95 19.12 -6.49 -0.49
N PRO A 96 19.63 -6.01 0.65
CA PRO A 96 19.76 -4.57 0.90
C PRO A 96 20.50 -3.79 -0.20
N ALA A 97 21.55 -4.40 -0.77
CA ALA A 97 22.32 -3.78 -1.85
C ALA A 97 21.52 -3.68 -3.17
N GLU A 98 20.74 -4.70 -3.51
CA GLU A 98 19.86 -4.68 -4.69
C GLU A 98 18.73 -3.67 -4.53
N ALA A 99 18.12 -3.59 -3.34
CA ALA A 99 17.08 -2.62 -3.02
C ALA A 99 17.60 -1.18 -3.08
N GLU A 100 18.80 -0.93 -2.56
CA GLU A 100 19.46 0.39 -2.65
C GLU A 100 19.80 0.76 -4.10
N ALA A 101 20.33 -0.18 -4.88
CA ALA A 101 20.59 0.03 -6.30
C ALA A 101 19.30 0.29 -7.10
N LEU A 102 18.20 -0.41 -6.77
CA LEU A 102 16.89 -0.18 -7.37
C LEU A 102 16.34 1.20 -6.99
N TYR A 103 16.42 1.59 -5.72
CA TYR A 103 15.99 2.91 -5.25
C TYR A 103 16.70 4.04 -5.99
N ALA A 104 18.01 3.93 -6.20
CA ALA A 104 18.78 4.91 -6.97
C ALA A 104 18.26 5.07 -8.42
N ARG A 105 17.93 3.96 -9.08
CA ARG A 105 17.32 4.00 -10.44
C ARG A 105 15.94 4.64 -10.42
N VAL A 106 15.13 4.29 -9.43
CA VAL A 106 13.76 4.79 -9.23
C VAL A 106 13.71 6.30 -8.94
N MET A 107 14.68 6.83 -8.19
CA MET A 107 14.78 8.26 -7.91
C MET A 107 15.31 9.08 -9.10
N ALA A 108 15.92 8.41 -10.08
CA ALA A 108 16.40 9.04 -11.31
C ALA A 108 15.34 8.93 -12.43
N GLN A 109 15.40 7.86 -13.23
CA GLN A 109 14.50 7.61 -14.35
C GLN A 109 14.18 6.11 -14.39
N PRO A 110 13.12 5.66 -13.67
CA PRO A 110 12.76 4.25 -13.63
C PRO A 110 12.22 3.77 -14.97
N THR A 111 12.51 2.51 -15.30
CA THR A 111 11.72 1.76 -16.26
C THR A 111 10.41 1.25 -15.63
N ALA A 112 9.45 0.80 -16.44
CA ALA A 112 8.24 0.16 -15.92
C ALA A 112 8.55 -1.09 -15.06
N ALA A 113 9.61 -1.83 -15.42
CA ALA A 113 10.07 -2.98 -14.65
C ALA A 113 10.68 -2.56 -13.30
N ASP A 114 11.45 -1.46 -13.26
CA ASP A 114 11.95 -0.90 -11.99
C ASP A 114 10.79 -0.45 -11.09
N ALA A 115 9.77 0.19 -11.67
CA ALA A 115 8.61 0.66 -10.92
C ALA A 115 7.84 -0.50 -10.27
N GLU A 116 7.58 -1.56 -11.04
CA GLU A 116 6.91 -2.75 -10.53
C GLU A 116 7.72 -3.47 -9.47
N LEU A 117 9.02 -3.68 -9.71
CA LEU A 117 9.90 -4.32 -8.73
C LEU A 117 10.04 -3.49 -7.45
N PHE A 118 10.03 -2.15 -7.55
CA PHE A 118 10.11 -1.28 -6.40
C PHE A 118 8.84 -1.34 -5.54
N ARG A 119 7.65 -1.28 -6.16
CA ARG A 119 6.39 -1.49 -5.46
C ARG A 119 6.36 -2.85 -4.76
N ALA A 120 6.87 -3.89 -5.43
CA ALA A 120 6.96 -5.24 -4.90
C ALA A 120 7.90 -5.35 -3.70
N GLN A 121 9.10 -4.77 -3.78
CA GLN A 121 10.03 -4.70 -2.66
C GLN A 121 9.44 -3.92 -1.48
N MET A 122 8.77 -2.80 -1.77
CA MET A 122 8.20 -1.95 -0.73
C MET A 122 7.05 -2.63 0.03
N LEU A 123 6.30 -3.54 -0.55
CA LEU A 123 5.34 -4.36 0.21
C LEU A 123 6.05 -5.21 1.27
N THR A 124 7.20 -5.81 0.94
CA THR A 124 8.00 -6.58 1.90
C THR A 124 8.62 -5.70 2.98
N GLU A 125 9.09 -4.50 2.65
CA GLU A 125 9.56 -3.53 3.66
C GLU A 125 8.43 -3.06 4.59
N MET A 126 7.23 -2.83 4.06
CA MET A 126 6.06 -2.46 4.87
C MET A 126 5.63 -3.60 5.80
N ALA A 127 5.72 -4.85 5.33
CA ALA A 127 5.49 -6.04 6.16
C ALA A 127 6.54 -6.16 7.26
N ALA A 128 7.82 -5.92 6.96
CA ALA A 128 8.89 -5.89 7.96
C ALA A 128 8.62 -4.83 9.04
N MET A 129 8.24 -3.61 8.64
CA MET A 129 7.86 -2.54 9.58
C MET A 129 6.60 -2.91 10.38
N SER A 130 5.63 -3.60 9.78
CA SER A 130 4.42 -4.07 10.49
C SER A 130 4.71 -5.16 11.52
N VAL A 131 5.69 -6.03 11.26
CA VAL A 131 6.19 -6.96 12.28
C VAL A 131 6.83 -6.22 13.46
N GLU A 132 7.50 -5.09 13.21
CA GLU A 132 8.12 -4.25 14.24
C GLU A 132 7.09 -3.44 15.06
N ASP A 133 6.13 -2.79 14.40
CA ASP A 133 5.24 -1.80 15.04
C ASP A 133 3.80 -2.28 15.29
N GLY A 134 3.47 -3.49 14.82
CA GLY A 134 2.18 -4.16 15.01
C GLY A 134 1.03 -3.62 14.15
N MET A 135 1.28 -2.76 13.15
CA MET A 135 0.22 -2.26 12.28
C MET A 135 -0.26 -3.36 11.31
N VAL A 136 -1.58 -3.53 11.21
CA VAL A 136 -2.20 -4.43 10.23
C VAL A 136 -1.95 -3.92 8.82
N MET A 137 -1.46 -4.77 7.93
CA MET A 137 -1.24 -4.41 6.53
C MET A 137 -2.45 -4.80 5.67
N GLN A 138 -2.92 -3.91 4.80
CA GLN A 138 -4.01 -4.20 3.86
C GLN A 138 -3.53 -4.04 2.42
N LEU A 139 -3.80 -5.02 1.56
CA LEU A 139 -3.41 -5.00 0.16
C LEU A 139 -4.64 -4.99 -0.75
N HIS A 140 -4.75 -3.96 -1.60
CA HIS A 140 -5.82 -3.72 -2.56
C HIS A 140 -5.27 -3.63 -3.99
N PRO A 141 -4.93 -4.78 -4.62
CA PRO A 141 -4.22 -4.82 -5.89
C PRO A 141 -5.14 -4.84 -7.12
N ALA A 142 -4.54 -4.94 -8.31
CA ALA A 142 -5.21 -5.33 -9.57
C ALA A 142 -6.27 -4.34 -10.08
N VAL A 143 -5.94 -3.04 -10.10
CA VAL A 143 -6.80 -2.01 -10.70
C VAL A 143 -6.04 -1.26 -11.79
N SER A 144 -6.57 -1.28 -13.01
CA SER A 144 -6.19 -0.35 -14.08
C SER A 144 -6.81 1.01 -13.81
N ARG A 145 -6.09 1.89 -13.12
CA ARG A 145 -6.57 3.22 -12.74
C ARG A 145 -6.56 4.19 -13.92
N SER A 146 -7.57 5.07 -13.97
CA SER A 146 -7.66 6.16 -14.96
C SER A 146 -7.58 5.68 -16.43
N HIS A 147 -8.21 4.55 -16.73
CA HIS A 147 -8.27 3.91 -18.05
C HIS A 147 -8.80 4.83 -19.16
N ASN A 148 -9.68 5.78 -18.83
CA ASN A 148 -10.16 6.79 -19.78
C ASN A 148 -9.26 8.04 -19.78
N ALA A 149 -8.32 8.10 -20.72
CA ALA A 149 -7.35 9.19 -20.85
C ALA A 149 -8.00 10.57 -21.05
N SER A 150 -9.10 10.67 -21.80
CA SER A 150 -9.81 11.93 -22.03
C SER A 150 -10.45 12.46 -20.73
N VAL A 151 -10.99 11.57 -19.90
CA VAL A 151 -11.53 11.92 -18.58
C VAL A 151 -10.40 12.33 -17.63
N LEU A 152 -9.30 11.57 -17.61
CA LEU A 152 -8.13 11.88 -16.79
C LEU A 152 -7.57 13.27 -17.11
N ALA A 153 -7.37 13.59 -18.39
CA ALA A 153 -6.83 14.87 -18.83
C ALA A 153 -7.73 16.05 -18.44
N ARG A 154 -9.06 15.88 -18.50
CA ARG A 154 -10.02 16.96 -18.23
C ARG A 154 -10.38 17.10 -16.75
N PHE A 155 -10.51 15.99 -16.02
CA PHE A 155 -11.12 15.95 -14.70
C PHE A 155 -10.22 15.38 -13.60
N GLY A 156 -9.08 14.80 -13.97
CA GLY A 156 -8.16 14.14 -13.06
C GLY A 156 -8.59 12.72 -12.68
N ARG A 157 -7.95 12.19 -11.62
CA ARG A 157 -8.16 10.84 -11.07
C ARG A 157 -9.50 10.72 -10.34
N ASP A 158 -9.87 9.47 -10.05
CA ASP A 158 -11.04 9.12 -9.23
C ASP A 158 -12.38 9.62 -9.82
N LYS A 159 -12.54 9.42 -11.14
CA LYS A 159 -13.74 9.82 -11.92
C LYS A 159 -14.47 8.63 -12.54
N GLY A 160 -14.38 7.46 -11.92
CA GLY A 160 -15.04 6.24 -12.39
C GLY A 160 -14.38 5.57 -13.60
N GLY A 161 -13.14 5.96 -13.93
CA GLY A 161 -12.35 5.36 -15.01
C GLY A 161 -11.40 4.26 -14.53
N ASP A 162 -11.65 3.66 -13.38
CA ASP A 162 -10.80 2.64 -12.77
C ASP A 162 -11.44 1.27 -12.96
N ILE A 163 -10.74 0.36 -13.66
CA ILE A 163 -11.28 -0.92 -14.11
C ILE A 163 -10.52 -2.07 -13.43
N PRO A 164 -11.20 -3.07 -12.85
CA PRO A 164 -10.55 -4.27 -12.33
C PRO A 164 -9.72 -4.99 -13.39
N LEU A 165 -8.59 -5.55 -12.96
CA LEU A 165 -7.77 -6.48 -13.73
C LEU A 165 -7.82 -7.87 -13.07
N PRO A 166 -7.48 -8.95 -13.82
CA PRO A 166 -7.27 -10.25 -13.21
C PRO A 166 -6.21 -10.18 -12.10
N GLY A 167 -6.49 -10.86 -10.99
CA GLY A 167 -5.57 -10.96 -9.86
C GLY A 167 -4.71 -12.22 -9.95
N GLU A 168 -3.45 -12.12 -9.49
CA GLU A 168 -2.56 -13.26 -9.27
C GLU A 168 -1.88 -13.06 -7.92
N PHE A 169 -2.07 -14.01 -7.00
CA PHE A 169 -1.54 -13.95 -5.64
C PHE A 169 -0.56 -15.09 -5.35
N VAL A 170 -0.64 -16.22 -6.07
CA VAL A 170 0.14 -17.44 -5.77
C VAL A 170 1.64 -17.20 -5.91
N HIS A 171 2.07 -16.71 -7.07
CA HIS A 171 3.47 -16.38 -7.32
C HIS A 171 3.81 -15.00 -6.77
N ALA A 172 2.90 -14.04 -6.92
CA ALA A 172 3.06 -12.67 -6.48
C ALA A 172 3.42 -12.53 -4.99
N LEU A 173 2.74 -13.25 -4.09
CA LEU A 173 2.98 -13.14 -2.65
C LEU A 173 4.13 -14.03 -2.13
N LYS A 174 4.66 -14.94 -2.96
CA LYS A 174 5.60 -15.96 -2.50
C LYS A 174 6.84 -15.39 -1.81
N PRO A 175 7.54 -14.36 -2.32
CA PRO A 175 8.71 -13.79 -1.64
C PRO A 175 8.40 -13.24 -0.24
N LEU A 176 7.31 -12.48 -0.09
CA LEU A 176 6.90 -11.95 1.22
C LEU A 176 6.50 -13.08 2.18
N LEU A 177 5.77 -14.09 1.70
CA LEU A 177 5.31 -15.22 2.51
C LEU A 177 6.44 -16.15 2.93
N ASP A 178 7.48 -16.30 2.12
CA ASP A 178 8.70 -17.04 2.50
C ASP A 178 9.38 -16.40 3.70
N ARG A 179 9.40 -15.06 3.76
CA ARG A 179 10.06 -14.31 4.83
C ARG A 179 9.18 -14.13 6.07
N PHE A 180 7.89 -13.87 5.90
CA PHE A 180 7.01 -13.44 6.99
C PHE A 180 5.70 -14.22 7.11
N GLY A 181 5.38 -15.15 6.19
CA GLY A 181 4.08 -15.82 6.15
C GLY A 181 3.74 -16.63 7.41
N ASN A 182 4.77 -17.14 8.10
CA ASN A 182 4.63 -17.87 9.37
C ASN A 182 4.92 -17.00 10.62
N ASN A 183 5.18 -15.70 10.45
CA ASN A 183 5.46 -14.81 11.57
C ASN A 183 4.13 -14.35 12.22
N PRO A 184 3.87 -14.69 13.51
CA PRO A 184 2.61 -14.35 14.17
C PRO A 184 2.42 -12.84 14.42
N ALA A 185 3.49 -12.04 14.30
CA ALA A 185 3.41 -10.59 14.44
C ALA A 185 2.92 -9.90 13.16
N LEU A 186 2.94 -10.59 12.00
CA LEU A 186 2.38 -10.03 10.77
C LEU A 186 0.87 -10.35 10.70
N THR A 187 0.08 -9.33 10.40
CA THR A 187 -1.30 -9.51 9.92
C THR A 187 -1.45 -8.78 8.59
N LEU A 188 -1.65 -9.53 7.51
CA LEU A 188 -1.86 -9.04 6.15
C LEU A 188 -3.27 -9.43 5.68
N ILE A 189 -4.10 -8.42 5.43
CA ILE A 189 -5.46 -8.56 4.90
C ILE A 189 -5.43 -8.38 3.39
N LEU A 190 -5.82 -9.42 2.66
CA LEU A 190 -5.87 -9.43 1.20
C LEU A 190 -7.28 -9.05 0.72
N PHE A 191 -7.35 -8.12 -0.22
CA PHE A 191 -8.56 -7.77 -0.97
C PHE A 191 -8.36 -8.11 -2.45
N THR A 192 -9.45 -8.24 -3.19
CA THR A 192 -9.42 -8.52 -4.63
C THR A 192 -10.58 -7.87 -5.36
N LEU A 193 -10.40 -7.60 -6.64
CA LEU A 193 -11.46 -7.29 -7.61
C LEU A 193 -11.55 -8.35 -8.71
N ASP A 194 -11.10 -9.57 -8.40
CA ASP A 194 -11.25 -10.75 -9.25
C ASP A 194 -11.88 -11.87 -8.42
N GLU A 195 -13.20 -12.07 -8.56
CA GLU A 195 -13.94 -13.08 -7.77
C GLU A 195 -13.48 -14.51 -8.06
N ASP A 196 -12.84 -14.78 -9.21
CA ASP A 196 -12.30 -16.11 -9.54
C ASP A 196 -11.11 -16.48 -8.63
N THR A 197 -10.50 -15.50 -7.96
CA THR A 197 -9.42 -15.73 -6.99
C THR A 197 -9.93 -16.17 -5.62
N TYR A 198 -11.22 -15.99 -5.29
CA TYR A 198 -11.76 -16.30 -3.95
C TYR A 198 -11.49 -17.74 -3.52
N SER A 199 -12.00 -18.71 -4.29
CA SER A 199 -11.87 -20.14 -3.96
C SER A 199 -10.56 -20.74 -4.47
N ARG A 200 -9.99 -20.18 -5.54
CA ARG A 200 -8.79 -20.69 -6.20
C ARG A 200 -7.50 -20.33 -5.47
N GLU A 201 -7.40 -19.13 -4.92
CA GLU A 201 -6.15 -18.60 -4.33
C GLU A 201 -6.33 -18.07 -2.90
N LEU A 202 -7.26 -17.13 -2.70
CA LEU A 202 -7.39 -16.38 -1.45
C LEU A 202 -7.81 -17.24 -0.26
N ALA A 203 -8.88 -18.05 -0.39
CA ALA A 203 -9.33 -18.93 0.68
C ALA A 203 -8.28 -20.00 1.06
N PRO A 204 -7.63 -20.71 0.12
CA PRO A 204 -6.51 -21.59 0.44
C PRO A 204 -5.37 -20.87 1.19
N PHE A 205 -5.03 -19.64 0.78
CA PHE A 205 -3.98 -18.86 1.43
C PHE A 205 -4.32 -18.52 2.88
N ALA A 206 -5.49 -17.92 3.13
CA ALA A 206 -5.92 -17.54 4.47
C ALA A 206 -6.22 -18.75 5.38
N GLY A 207 -6.52 -19.91 4.80
CA GLY A 207 -6.64 -21.18 5.52
C GLY A 207 -5.30 -21.84 5.88
N HIS A 208 -4.18 -21.38 5.32
CA HIS A 208 -2.86 -21.98 5.52
C HIS A 208 -1.86 -21.08 6.25
N TYR A 209 -1.66 -19.84 5.79
CA TYR A 209 -0.66 -18.94 6.37
C TYR A 209 -1.22 -18.19 7.58
N PRO A 210 -0.59 -18.29 8.77
CA PRO A 210 -1.02 -17.57 9.97
C PRO A 210 -1.16 -16.06 9.77
N ALA A 211 -0.25 -15.47 8.99
CA ALA A 211 -0.21 -14.03 8.73
C ALA A 211 -1.35 -13.51 7.86
N LEU A 212 -2.03 -14.37 7.09
CA LEU A 212 -3.01 -13.95 6.09
C LEU A 212 -4.45 -13.94 6.62
N LYS A 213 -5.20 -12.93 6.20
CA LYS A 213 -6.65 -12.78 6.38
C LYS A 213 -7.29 -12.30 5.08
N LEU A 214 -8.58 -12.52 4.93
CA LEU A 214 -9.35 -12.01 3.80
C LEU A 214 -10.15 -10.78 4.21
N GLY A 215 -10.05 -9.73 3.42
CA GLY A 215 -10.95 -8.59 3.48
C GLY A 215 -12.32 -8.94 2.91
N PRO A 216 -13.38 -8.21 3.28
CA PRO A 216 -14.68 -8.36 2.66
C PRO A 216 -14.65 -8.02 1.15
N PRO A 217 -15.71 -8.37 0.40
CA PRO A 217 -15.88 -7.95 -0.99
C PRO A 217 -15.72 -6.44 -1.14
N TRP A 218 -14.95 -6.04 -2.13
CA TRP A 218 -14.48 -4.67 -2.28
C TRP A 218 -15.06 -4.01 -3.52
N TRP A 219 -15.35 -2.71 -3.41
CA TRP A 219 -15.73 -1.82 -4.51
C TRP A 219 -16.94 -2.34 -5.30
N PHE A 220 -16.77 -2.83 -6.52
CA PHE A 220 -17.86 -3.32 -7.36
C PHE A 220 -18.55 -4.55 -6.78
N TYR A 221 -17.87 -5.29 -5.89
CA TYR A 221 -18.40 -6.46 -5.21
C TYR A 221 -18.92 -6.16 -3.80
N ASP A 222 -18.79 -4.93 -3.32
CA ASP A 222 -19.49 -4.44 -2.13
C ASP A 222 -20.98 -4.22 -2.47
N SER A 223 -21.67 -5.32 -2.71
CA SER A 223 -23.06 -5.39 -3.13
C SER A 223 -23.71 -6.65 -2.56
N PRO A 224 -25.06 -6.70 -2.44
CA PRO A 224 -25.74 -7.88 -1.90
C PRO A 224 -25.33 -9.19 -2.59
N GLU A 225 -25.15 -9.15 -3.92
CA GLU A 225 -24.76 -10.34 -4.68
C GLU A 225 -23.26 -10.66 -4.55
N GLY A 226 -22.38 -9.65 -4.49
CA GLY A 226 -20.95 -9.87 -4.24
C GLY A 226 -20.70 -10.45 -2.84
N MET A 227 -21.35 -9.91 -1.82
CA MET A 227 -21.31 -10.44 -0.44
C MET A 227 -21.81 -11.88 -0.35
N ARG A 228 -22.82 -12.26 -1.12
CA ARG A 228 -23.33 -13.65 -1.16
C ARG A 228 -22.36 -14.63 -1.83
N ARG A 229 -21.59 -14.17 -2.81
CA ARG A 229 -20.58 -15.00 -3.50
C ARG A 229 -19.31 -15.20 -2.69
N PHE A 230 -18.99 -14.27 -1.79
CA PHE A 230 -17.85 -14.38 -0.88
C PHE A 230 -18.12 -15.40 0.22
N ARG A 231 -17.48 -16.56 0.11
CA ARG A 231 -17.61 -17.70 1.03
C ARG A 231 -16.37 -18.58 0.98
#